data_AF-A0A5B9PQS3-F1
#
_entry.id   AF-A0A5B9PQS3-F1
#
_cell.length_a   1.000
_cell.length_b   1.000
_cell.length_c   1.000
_cell.angle_alpha   90.00
_cell.angle_beta   90.00
_cell.angle_gamma   90.00
#
_symmetry.space_group_name_H-M   'P 1'
#
loop_
_entity.id
_entity.type
_entity.pdbx_description
1 polymer ?
#
loop_
_entity_poly.entity_id
_entity_poly.type
_entity_poly.pdbx_seq_one_letter_code
_entity_poly.pdbx_strand_id
1 'polypeptide(L)'
;MVFTLGPSAHLPYFATRAGLGTITRSSDIVRFVQGGVVKTFRWATQSNLMATFNDSRSLAEFLLRESLDRLAAAAPKVNYFSLRSVGGAATLLGFDSIAHECESILQTIPDASFTAGVISNFPLPKKAPPALRKIATIDQLYSDHPPLTDESVAKYIRDCGNAQSHLKLASDRKYTDAFAACKSELDTEETAASQAVLGDIDSALDSACSVVQPDFRADNIRFICTIELFRRERWSDAHKLFDAIYPSQIGPDAAAQMALGANHRLPWLGYPFPDW
;
A
#
# COMPACT_ATOMS: atom_id res chain seq x y z
N MET A 1 -7.40 41.82 -34.47
CA MET A 1 -8.67 41.19 -34.88
C MET A 1 -9.24 40.52 -33.64
N VAL A 2 -10.38 41.00 -33.14
CA VAL A 2 -11.02 40.48 -31.92
C VAL A 2 -12.14 39.54 -32.34
N PHE A 3 -12.19 38.35 -31.75
CA PHE A 3 -13.41 37.53 -31.71
C PHE A 3 -13.58 36.92 -30.33
N THR A 4 -14.77 37.11 -29.78
CA THR A 4 -15.31 36.50 -28.57
C THR A 4 -16.09 35.26 -28.99
N LEU A 5 -15.95 34.14 -28.27
CA LEU A 5 -16.87 33.00 -28.37
C LEU A 5 -17.45 32.68 -26.99
N GLY A 6 -18.78 32.64 -26.95
CA GLY A 6 -19.60 32.27 -25.80
C GLY A 6 -19.73 30.74 -25.60
N PRO A 7 -20.59 30.30 -24.68
CA PRO A 7 -20.42 29.05 -23.93
C PRO A 7 -21.07 27.81 -24.57
N SER A 8 -20.52 26.64 -24.17
CA SER A 8 -21.08 25.28 -24.17
C SER A 8 -21.33 24.55 -25.51
N ALA A 9 -20.51 23.52 -25.77
CA ALA A 9 -20.92 22.23 -26.34
C ALA A 9 -19.85 21.15 -26.06
N HIS A 10 -20.29 19.94 -25.76
CA HIS A 10 -19.52 18.80 -25.24
C HIS A 10 -18.69 18.04 -26.30
N LEU A 11 -17.51 17.55 -25.85
CA LEU A 11 -16.65 16.44 -26.35
C LEU A 11 -15.97 16.59 -27.74
N PRO A 12 -14.94 15.76 -28.08
CA PRO A 12 -13.68 15.42 -27.38
C PRO A 12 -12.46 15.58 -28.33
N TYR A 13 -11.28 15.95 -27.83
CA TYR A 13 -9.91 15.72 -28.38
C TYR A 13 -9.00 16.87 -27.96
N PHE A 14 -7.93 16.54 -27.22
CA PHE A 14 -6.78 17.44 -27.09
C PHE A 14 -5.95 17.34 -28.36
N ALA A 15 -6.19 18.25 -29.31
CA ALA A 15 -5.26 18.51 -30.40
C ALA A 15 -4.29 19.61 -29.97
N THR A 16 -3.14 19.24 -29.41
CA THR A 16 -2.02 20.20 -29.28
C THR A 16 -1.39 20.40 -30.66
N ARG A 17 -1.17 21.66 -31.06
CA ARG A 17 -0.59 22.13 -32.34
C ARG A 17 0.83 21.61 -32.68
N ALA A 18 1.32 20.55 -32.03
CA ALA A 18 2.65 19.95 -32.23
C ALA A 18 2.64 18.57 -32.91
N GLY A 19 1.50 18.09 -33.42
CA GLY A 19 1.46 16.84 -34.21
C GLY A 19 1.63 15.55 -33.39
N LEU A 20 1.39 15.59 -32.08
CA LEU A 20 1.31 14.41 -31.23
C LEU A 20 -0.17 14.03 -31.06
N GLY A 21 -0.60 12.97 -31.75
CA GLY A 21 -1.89 12.32 -31.51
C GLY A 21 -1.67 11.02 -30.73
N THR A 22 -2.32 10.90 -29.57
CA THR A 22 -2.41 9.64 -28.83
C THR A 22 -3.65 8.87 -29.28
N ILE A 23 -3.48 7.62 -29.68
CA ILE A 23 -4.59 6.69 -29.98
C ILE A 23 -4.59 5.64 -28.89
N THR A 24 -5.49 5.78 -27.92
CA THR A 24 -5.68 4.79 -26.86
C THR A 24 -6.69 3.75 -27.35
N ARG A 25 -6.22 2.53 -27.64
CA ARG A 25 -7.08 1.35 -27.83
C ARG A 25 -6.41 0.15 -27.16
N SER A 26 -7.07 -0.41 -26.15
CA SER A 26 -6.61 -1.47 -25.21
C SER A 26 -5.61 -1.02 -24.13
N SER A 27 -5.74 -1.59 -22.93
CA SER A 27 -5.03 -1.21 -21.68
C SER A 27 -3.51 -1.34 -21.73
N ASP A 28 -2.97 -2.08 -22.71
CA ASP A 28 -1.57 -2.53 -22.67
C ASP A 28 -0.72 -1.99 -23.83
N ILE A 29 -1.33 -1.19 -24.72
CA ILE A 29 -0.66 -0.67 -25.92
C ILE A 29 -0.87 0.84 -26.03
N VAL A 30 0.21 1.60 -25.86
CA VAL A 30 0.22 3.02 -26.15
C VAL A 30 0.84 3.24 -27.52
N ARG A 31 0.08 3.88 -28.41
CA ARG A 31 0.57 4.30 -29.73
C ARG A 31 0.62 5.82 -29.78
N PHE A 32 1.75 6.33 -30.22
CA PHE A 32 1.88 7.74 -30.58
C PHE A 32 2.57 7.89 -31.92
N VAL A 33 2.21 8.96 -32.62
CA VAL A 33 2.80 9.33 -33.91
C VAL A 33 3.84 10.40 -33.67
N GLN A 34 5.08 10.14 -34.06
CA GLN A 34 6.17 11.13 -34.01
C GLN A 34 6.79 11.20 -35.42
N GLY A 35 6.64 12.34 -36.09
CA GLY A 35 7.20 12.56 -37.44
C GLY A 35 6.64 11.63 -38.53
N GLY A 36 5.37 11.24 -38.43
CA GLY A 36 4.74 10.32 -39.40
C GLY A 36 5.01 8.84 -39.14
N VAL A 37 5.83 8.50 -38.14
CA VAL A 37 6.08 7.11 -37.71
C VAL A 37 5.20 6.77 -36.51
N VAL A 38 4.45 5.68 -36.61
CA VAL A 38 3.70 5.11 -35.47
C VAL A 38 4.68 4.34 -34.60
N LYS A 39 4.96 4.85 -33.40
CA LYS A 39 5.67 4.08 -32.38
C LYS A 39 4.64 3.34 -31.54
N THR A 40 4.80 2.02 -31.47
CA THR A 40 3.97 1.15 -30.63
C THR A 40 4.80 0.76 -29.43
N PHE A 41 4.40 1.22 -28.26
CA PHE A 41 4.95 0.75 -27.00
C PHE A 41 3.98 -0.30 -26.47
N ARG A 42 4.48 -1.53 -26.37
CA ARG A 42 3.84 -2.52 -25.53
C ARG A 42 4.37 -2.24 -24.14
N TRP A 43 3.51 -1.78 -23.24
CA TRP A 43 3.86 -1.89 -21.82
C TRP A 43 4.00 -3.41 -21.60
N ALA A 44 5.13 -3.88 -21.08
CA ALA A 44 5.22 -5.28 -20.68
C ALA A 44 4.11 -5.47 -19.66
N THR A 45 3.06 -6.20 -20.05
CA THR A 45 1.88 -6.40 -19.21
C THR A 45 2.37 -6.87 -17.85
N GLN A 46 2.03 -6.15 -16.77
CA GLN A 46 2.44 -6.49 -15.40
C GLN A 46 2.11 -7.95 -15.05
N SER A 47 1.17 -8.57 -15.77
CA SER A 47 0.82 -9.98 -15.69
C SER A 47 2.01 -10.96 -15.85
N ASN A 48 3.10 -10.58 -16.54
CA ASN A 48 4.30 -11.44 -16.64
C ASN A 48 5.32 -11.22 -15.50
N LEU A 49 5.24 -10.12 -14.76
CA LEU A 49 6.07 -9.86 -13.57
C LEU A 49 5.47 -10.46 -12.29
N MET A 50 4.17 -10.79 -12.32
CA MET A 50 3.43 -11.35 -11.18
C MET A 50 3.55 -12.89 -11.09
N ALA A 51 3.74 -13.57 -12.21
CA ALA A 51 3.94 -15.03 -12.27
C ALA A 51 5.29 -15.52 -11.68
N THR A 52 6.08 -14.62 -11.10
CA THR A 52 7.49 -14.87 -10.80
C THR A 52 7.82 -15.07 -9.33
N PHE A 53 6.95 -14.67 -8.40
CA PHE A 53 7.18 -14.93 -6.97
C PHE A 53 6.29 -16.08 -6.48
N ASN A 54 6.96 -17.19 -6.13
CA ASN A 54 6.37 -18.39 -5.54
C ASN A 54 6.66 -18.51 -4.05
N ASP A 55 7.27 -17.48 -3.46
CA ASP A 55 7.64 -17.42 -2.05
C ASP A 55 7.60 -15.96 -1.56
N SER A 56 7.52 -15.80 -0.23
CA SER A 56 7.34 -14.50 0.42
C SER A 56 8.57 -13.61 0.33
N ARG A 57 9.76 -14.19 0.19
CA ARG A 57 11.00 -13.43 0.05
C ARG A 57 11.08 -12.79 -1.33
N SER A 58 10.78 -13.54 -2.39
CA SER A 58 10.73 -13.05 -3.77
C SER A 58 9.67 -11.97 -3.95
N LEU A 59 8.49 -12.12 -3.33
CA LEU A 59 7.46 -11.08 -3.28
C LEU A 59 7.98 -9.81 -2.60
N ALA A 60 8.60 -9.93 -1.43
CA ALA A 60 9.12 -8.79 -0.69
C ALA A 60 10.22 -8.04 -1.47
N GLU A 61 11.15 -8.77 -2.08
CA GLU A 61 12.19 -8.14 -2.91
C GLU A 61 11.57 -7.34 -4.06
N PHE A 62 10.60 -7.92 -4.76
CA PHE A 62 9.86 -7.23 -5.83
C PHE A 62 9.19 -5.96 -5.32
N LEU A 63 8.37 -6.05 -4.26
CA LEU A 63 7.63 -4.92 -3.70
C LEU A 63 8.56 -3.78 -3.25
N LEU A 64 9.65 -4.12 -2.57
CA LEU A 64 10.59 -3.14 -2.04
C LEU A 64 11.43 -2.49 -3.13
N ARG A 65 11.90 -3.26 -4.12
CA ARG A 65 12.66 -2.74 -5.26
C ARG A 65 11.80 -1.78 -6.08
N GLU A 66 10.59 -2.21 -6.41
CA GLU A 66 9.67 -1.44 -7.23
C GLU A 66 9.22 -0.15 -6.53
N SER A 67 9.03 -0.21 -5.21
CA SER A 67 8.76 0.96 -4.36
C SER A 67 9.92 1.94 -4.33
N LEU A 68 11.15 1.44 -4.20
CA LEU A 68 12.37 2.25 -4.25
C LEU A 68 12.50 2.95 -5.61
N ASP A 69 12.29 2.24 -6.72
CA ASP A 69 12.37 2.82 -8.06
C ASP A 69 11.34 3.95 -8.25
N ARG A 70 10.10 3.75 -7.77
CA ARG A 70 9.06 4.80 -7.77
C ARG A 70 9.47 6.01 -6.93
N LEU A 71 10.03 5.78 -5.75
CA LEU A 71 10.48 6.86 -4.86
C LEU A 71 11.67 7.63 -5.43
N ALA A 72 12.64 6.94 -6.04
CA ALA A 72 13.79 7.54 -6.71
C ALA A 72 13.35 8.40 -7.91
N ALA A 73 12.39 7.92 -8.70
CA ALA A 73 11.82 8.67 -9.83
C ALA A 73 11.05 9.93 -9.41
N ALA A 74 10.57 10.01 -8.16
CA ALA A 74 9.86 11.18 -7.63
C ALA A 74 10.78 12.33 -7.20
N ALA A 75 12.10 12.22 -7.36
CA ALA A 75 13.04 13.28 -7.00
C ALA A 75 12.75 14.61 -7.73
N PRO A 76 12.86 15.77 -7.05
CA PRO A 76 13.33 15.97 -5.68
C PRO A 76 12.23 15.85 -4.59
N LYS A 77 10.99 15.51 -4.95
CA LYS A 77 9.83 15.44 -4.04
C LYS A 77 9.67 14.02 -3.47
N VAL A 78 10.76 13.44 -2.98
CA VAL A 78 10.74 12.08 -2.41
C VAL A 78 9.98 12.10 -1.08
N ASN A 79 9.03 11.18 -0.91
CA ASN A 79 8.40 10.95 0.39
C ASN A 79 9.40 10.20 1.28
N TYR A 80 10.08 10.93 2.16
CA TYR A 80 11.11 10.37 3.03
C TYR A 80 10.55 9.36 4.04
N PHE A 81 9.28 9.47 4.45
CA PHE A 81 8.66 8.49 5.35
C PHE A 81 8.58 7.14 4.66
N SER A 82 8.01 7.10 3.45
CA SER A 82 7.93 5.86 2.68
C SER A 82 9.30 5.30 2.34
N LEU A 83 10.30 6.15 2.06
CA LEU A 83 11.68 5.70 1.84
C LEU A 83 12.29 5.05 3.08
N ARG A 84 12.00 5.58 4.28
CA ARG A 84 12.40 4.95 5.55
C ARG A 84 11.65 3.66 5.81
N SER A 85 10.36 3.57 5.48
CA SER A 85 9.58 2.33 5.60
C SER A 85 10.13 1.23 4.68
N VAL A 86 10.39 1.55 3.41
CA VAL A 86 11.00 0.61 2.43
C VAL A 86 12.39 0.19 2.89
N GLY A 87 13.23 1.15 3.29
CA GLY A 87 14.57 0.86 3.80
C GLY A 87 14.55 0.01 5.07
N GLY A 88 13.66 0.31 6.02
CA GLY A 88 13.51 -0.45 7.26
C GLY A 88 13.04 -1.88 7.01
N ALA A 89 12.04 -2.07 6.16
CA ALA A 89 11.60 -3.40 5.74
C ALA A 89 12.72 -4.17 5.02
N ALA A 90 13.48 -3.50 4.13
CA ALA A 90 14.62 -4.10 3.45
C ALA A 90 15.71 -4.54 4.44
N THR A 91 16.08 -3.70 5.41
CA THR A 91 17.03 -4.05 6.46
C THR A 91 16.55 -5.24 7.28
N LEU A 92 15.28 -5.25 7.71
CA LEU A 92 14.74 -6.31 8.55
C LEU A 92 14.64 -7.67 7.84
N LEU A 93 14.41 -7.66 6.52
CA LEU A 93 14.27 -8.87 5.70
C LEU A 93 15.60 -9.33 5.05
N GLY A 94 16.69 -8.57 5.26
CA GLY A 94 18.03 -8.91 4.76
C GLY A 94 18.22 -8.61 3.27
N PHE A 95 17.67 -7.51 2.78
CA PHE A 95 17.89 -6.98 1.43
C PHE A 95 18.85 -5.77 1.46
N ASP A 96 20.11 -6.04 1.81
CA ASP A 96 21.12 -5.01 2.11
C ASP A 96 21.32 -3.99 0.98
N SER A 97 21.21 -4.41 -0.29
CA SER A 97 21.36 -3.50 -1.44
C SER A 97 20.24 -2.46 -1.51
N ILE A 98 18.99 -2.87 -1.27
CA ILE A 98 17.82 -1.98 -1.23
C ILE A 98 17.92 -1.03 -0.04
N ALA A 99 18.29 -1.56 1.13
CA ALA A 99 18.46 -0.75 2.34
C ALA A 99 19.56 0.33 2.16
N HIS A 100 20.72 -0.06 1.61
CA HIS A 100 21.83 0.87 1.37
C HIS A 100 21.44 1.99 0.38
N GLU A 101 20.72 1.64 -0.69
CA GLU A 101 20.25 2.61 -1.66
C GLU A 101 19.22 3.58 -1.08
N CYS A 102 18.28 3.08 -0.26
CA CYS A 102 17.35 3.93 0.48
C CYS A 102 18.09 4.94 1.39
N GLU A 103 19.10 4.47 2.14
CA GLU A 103 19.88 5.33 3.01
C GLU A 103 20.71 6.37 2.24
N SER A 104 21.31 5.96 1.12
CA SER A 104 22.02 6.88 0.21
C SER A 104 21.09 7.99 -0.29
N ILE A 105 19.87 7.65 -0.73
CA ILE A 105 18.89 8.66 -1.16
C ILE A 105 18.52 9.58 0.02
N LEU A 106 18.22 9.04 1.21
CA LEU A 106 17.89 9.83 2.41
C LEU A 106 18.97 10.88 2.75
N GLN A 107 20.24 10.55 2.54
CA GLN A 107 21.36 11.47 2.78
C GLN A 107 21.39 12.64 1.79
N THR A 108 20.88 12.44 0.56
CA THR A 108 20.84 13.48 -0.48
C THR A 108 19.61 14.38 -0.43
N ILE A 109 18.55 13.99 0.31
CA ILE A 109 17.32 14.76 0.40
C ILE A 109 17.60 16.15 1.02
N PRO A 110 17.18 17.26 0.37
CA PRO A 110 17.31 18.61 0.93
C PRO A 110 16.56 18.75 2.26
N ASP A 111 17.09 19.53 3.21
CA ASP A 111 16.45 19.75 4.52
C ASP A 111 14.98 20.21 4.39
N ALA A 112 14.69 21.09 3.43
CA ALA A 112 13.35 21.62 3.19
C ALA A 112 12.32 20.54 2.81
N SER A 113 12.74 19.43 2.20
CA SER A 113 11.85 18.34 1.81
C SER A 113 11.32 17.54 3.01
N PHE A 114 12.04 17.51 4.13
CA PHE A 114 11.60 16.79 5.33
C PHE A 114 10.42 17.47 6.05
N THR A 115 10.28 18.77 5.85
CA THR A 115 9.20 19.59 6.43
C THR A 115 8.16 19.99 5.40
N ALA A 116 8.35 19.61 4.13
CA ALA A 116 7.43 19.96 3.05
C ALA A 116 6.06 19.33 3.30
N GLY A 117 5.01 20.17 3.30
CA GLY A 117 3.63 19.71 3.52
C GLY A 117 3.25 19.44 4.98
N VAL A 118 4.16 19.64 5.94
CA VAL A 118 3.83 19.51 7.36
C VAL A 118 3.01 20.72 7.80
N ILE A 119 1.77 20.49 8.22
CA ILE A 119 0.93 21.51 8.86
C ILE A 119 1.18 21.44 10.36
N SER A 120 1.78 22.49 10.92
CA SER A 120 2.12 22.55 12.34
C SER A 120 1.84 23.94 12.91
N ASN A 121 1.31 23.98 14.13
CA ASN A 121 1.20 25.21 14.93
C ASN A 121 2.54 25.61 15.57
N PHE A 122 3.58 24.79 15.41
CA PHE A 122 4.92 25.04 15.92
C PHE A 122 5.89 25.39 14.79
N PRO A 123 6.89 26.26 15.04
CA PRO A 123 7.95 26.51 14.08
C PRO A 123 8.67 25.21 13.72
N LEU A 124 8.69 24.89 12.42
CA LEU A 124 9.39 23.72 11.92
C LEU A 124 10.92 23.97 11.92
N PRO A 125 11.73 22.95 12.25
CA PRO A 125 13.17 23.10 12.26
C PRO A 125 13.69 23.38 10.85
N LYS A 126 14.66 24.29 10.73
CA LYS A 126 15.28 24.64 9.44
C LYS A 126 16.16 23.52 8.86
N LYS A 127 16.58 22.58 9.71
CA LYS A 127 17.41 21.43 9.34
C LYS A 127 16.70 20.16 9.74
N ALA A 128 16.77 19.14 8.89
CA ALA A 128 16.26 17.83 9.24
C ALA A 128 17.09 17.25 10.40
N PRO A 129 16.44 16.70 11.44
CA PRO A 129 17.14 15.94 12.48
C PRO A 129 17.99 14.83 11.85
N PRO A 130 19.22 14.58 12.32
CA PRO A 130 20.09 13.54 11.75
C PRO A 130 19.45 12.14 11.70
N ALA A 131 18.55 11.84 12.64
CA ALA A 131 17.82 10.57 12.68
C ALA A 131 16.87 10.37 11.49
N LEU A 132 16.35 11.44 10.87
CA LEU A 132 15.47 11.32 9.69
C LEU A 132 16.25 10.95 8.41
N ARG A 133 17.57 11.15 8.41
CA ARG A 133 18.46 10.84 7.28
C ARG A 133 19.00 9.40 7.33
N LYS A 134 18.53 8.60 8.28
CA LYS A 134 18.98 7.24 8.52
C LYS A 134 17.79 6.29 8.59
N ILE A 135 18.03 5.05 8.19
CA ILE A 135 17.13 3.94 8.51
C ILE A 135 17.25 3.66 10.02
N ALA A 136 16.17 3.20 10.64
CA ALA A 136 16.19 2.81 12.05
C ALA A 136 17.20 1.66 12.27
N THR A 137 17.73 1.53 13.49
CA THR A 137 18.66 0.43 13.79
C THR A 137 17.92 -0.91 13.74
N ILE A 138 18.65 -2.01 13.53
CA ILE A 138 18.05 -3.34 13.48
C ILE A 138 17.28 -3.68 14.79
N ASP A 139 17.78 -3.25 15.95
CA ASP A 139 17.10 -3.46 17.24
C ASP A 139 15.78 -2.69 17.33
N GLN A 140 15.75 -1.46 16.81
CA GLN A 140 14.52 -0.67 16.71
C GLN A 140 13.53 -1.35 15.76
N LEU A 141 13.99 -1.79 14.59
CA LEU A 141 13.15 -2.48 13.61
C LEU A 141 12.59 -3.79 14.17
N TYR A 142 13.35 -4.56 14.95
CA TYR A 142 12.83 -5.75 15.64
C TYR A 142 11.79 -5.43 16.70
N SER A 143 11.93 -4.29 17.39
CA SER A 143 10.95 -3.81 18.37
C SER A 143 9.68 -3.33 17.71
N ASP A 144 9.79 -2.58 16.61
CA ASP A 144 8.66 -1.98 15.89
C ASP A 144 7.90 -3.03 15.07
N HIS A 145 8.61 -4.04 14.55
CA HIS A 145 8.08 -5.11 13.72
C HIS A 145 8.42 -6.50 14.27
N PRO A 146 7.90 -6.88 15.46
CA PRO A 146 8.13 -8.19 16.05
C PRO A 146 7.58 -9.32 15.16
N PRO A 147 7.98 -10.57 15.40
CA PRO A 147 7.38 -11.73 14.74
C PRO A 147 5.86 -11.72 14.87
N LEU A 148 5.16 -11.88 13.73
CA LEU A 148 3.71 -11.97 13.65
C LEU A 148 3.29 -13.43 13.70
N THR A 149 2.55 -13.82 14.74
CA THR A 149 2.00 -15.17 14.88
C THR A 149 0.47 -15.13 14.96
N ASP A 150 -0.18 -16.24 14.57
CA ASP A 150 -1.63 -16.36 14.70
C ASP A 150 -2.07 -16.14 16.17
N GLU A 151 -1.26 -16.58 17.13
CA GLU A 151 -1.50 -16.37 18.56
C GLU A 151 -1.38 -14.90 18.96
N SER A 152 -0.35 -14.18 18.51
CA SER A 152 -0.15 -12.77 18.86
C SER A 152 -1.28 -11.91 18.33
N VAL A 153 -1.75 -12.17 17.10
CA VAL A 153 -2.88 -11.46 16.50
C VAL A 153 -4.19 -11.79 17.22
N ALA A 154 -4.46 -13.07 17.46
CA ALA A 154 -5.67 -13.48 18.18
C ALA A 154 -5.71 -12.91 19.60
N LYS A 155 -4.55 -12.84 20.28
CA LYS A 155 -4.43 -12.18 21.59
C LYS A 155 -4.73 -10.69 21.49
N TYR A 156 -4.15 -9.99 20.51
CA TYR A 156 -4.39 -8.56 20.33
C TYR A 156 -5.87 -8.24 20.10
N ILE A 157 -6.57 -8.99 19.23
CA ILE A 157 -8.01 -8.82 19.01
C ILE A 157 -8.82 -9.08 20.29
N ARG A 158 -8.48 -10.11 21.06
CA ARG A 158 -9.11 -10.37 22.37
C ARG A 158 -8.90 -9.22 23.35
N ASP A 159 -7.70 -8.66 23.39
CA ASP A 159 -7.37 -7.53 24.27
C ASP A 159 -8.21 -6.29 23.91
N CYS A 160 -8.33 -5.97 22.61
CA CYS A 160 -9.23 -4.92 22.11
C CYS A 160 -10.72 -5.24 22.41
N GLY A 161 -11.10 -6.52 22.37
CA GLY A 161 -12.44 -7.01 22.74
C GLY A 161 -12.84 -6.72 24.19
N ASN A 162 -11.91 -6.40 25.08
CA ASN A 162 -12.25 -5.93 26.43
C ASN A 162 -12.90 -4.54 26.42
N ALA A 163 -12.61 -3.72 25.41
CA ALA A 163 -13.16 -2.39 25.23
C ALA A 163 -14.34 -2.35 24.24
N GLN A 164 -14.34 -3.24 23.24
CA GLN A 164 -15.31 -3.24 22.15
C GLN A 164 -16.07 -4.57 22.02
N SER A 165 -17.40 -4.49 22.02
CA SER A 165 -18.25 -5.69 21.99
C SER A 165 -18.19 -6.46 20.66
N HIS A 166 -18.10 -5.78 19.52
CA HIS A 166 -17.98 -6.45 18.21
C HIS A 166 -16.67 -7.23 18.10
N LEU A 167 -15.56 -6.66 18.57
CA LEU A 167 -14.26 -7.33 18.58
C LEU A 167 -14.22 -8.53 19.52
N LYS A 168 -14.90 -8.45 20.67
CA LYS A 168 -15.05 -9.62 21.56
C LYS A 168 -15.74 -10.76 20.82
N LEU A 169 -16.87 -10.48 20.19
CA LEU A 169 -17.64 -11.46 19.43
C LEU A 169 -16.85 -12.00 18.23
N ALA A 170 -16.12 -11.13 17.52
CA ALA A 170 -15.25 -11.52 16.42
C ALA A 170 -14.10 -12.43 16.89
N SER A 171 -13.49 -12.15 18.05
CA SER A 171 -12.44 -12.99 18.64
C SER A 171 -12.93 -14.39 19.02
N ASP A 172 -14.22 -14.51 19.34
CA ASP A 172 -14.93 -15.77 19.59
C ASP A 172 -15.48 -16.41 18.29
N ARG A 173 -15.17 -15.85 17.12
CA ARG A 173 -15.67 -16.23 15.78
C ARG A 173 -17.20 -16.21 15.65
N LYS A 174 -17.89 -15.39 16.45
CA LYS A 174 -19.35 -15.17 16.37
C LYS A 174 -19.66 -14.02 15.43
N TYR A 175 -19.26 -14.13 14.16
CA TYR A 175 -19.25 -12.99 13.24
C TYR A 175 -20.64 -12.40 12.95
N THR A 176 -21.68 -13.23 12.87
CA THR A 176 -23.05 -12.73 12.70
C THR A 176 -23.44 -11.79 13.84
N ASP A 177 -23.16 -12.19 15.09
CA ASP A 177 -23.44 -11.36 16.26
C ASP A 177 -22.49 -10.16 16.32
N ALA A 178 -21.23 -10.32 15.91
CA ALA A 178 -20.24 -9.26 15.85
C ALA A 178 -20.69 -8.12 14.92
N PHE A 179 -21.10 -8.45 13.69
CA PHE A 179 -21.64 -7.48 12.74
C PHE A 179 -22.95 -6.86 13.22
N ALA A 180 -23.82 -7.62 13.89
CA ALA A 180 -25.03 -7.07 14.50
C ALA A 180 -24.73 -6.08 15.65
N ALA A 181 -23.58 -6.20 16.29
CA ALA A 181 -23.12 -5.30 17.35
C ALA A 181 -22.39 -4.04 16.83
N CYS A 182 -22.03 -4.01 15.54
CA CYS A 182 -21.38 -2.85 14.92
C CYS A 182 -22.31 -1.64 14.90
N LYS A 183 -21.79 -0.49 15.33
CA LYS A 183 -22.50 0.80 15.37
C LYS A 183 -21.93 1.82 14.41
N SER A 184 -20.78 1.52 13.81
CA SER A 184 -20.08 2.39 12.88
C SER A 184 -19.49 1.61 11.70
N GLU A 185 -19.08 2.34 10.66
CA GLU A 185 -18.35 1.76 9.52
C GLU A 185 -17.00 1.20 9.97
N LEU A 186 -16.35 1.88 10.91
CA LEU A 186 -15.10 1.43 11.54
C LEU A 186 -15.30 0.10 12.27
N ASP A 187 -16.37 -0.08 13.06
CA ASP A 187 -16.66 -1.34 13.75
C ASP A 187 -16.82 -2.50 12.74
N THR A 188 -17.44 -2.20 11.60
CA THR A 188 -17.67 -3.15 10.51
C THR A 188 -16.36 -3.54 9.83
N GLU A 189 -15.49 -2.57 9.56
CA GLU A 189 -14.15 -2.79 9.02
C GLU A 189 -13.30 -3.61 10.00
N GLU A 190 -13.25 -3.24 11.27
CA GLU A 190 -12.52 -3.96 12.30
C GLU A 190 -13.00 -5.41 12.46
N THR A 191 -14.32 -5.65 12.35
CA THR A 191 -14.88 -7.00 12.39
C THR A 191 -14.45 -7.83 11.17
N ALA A 192 -14.50 -7.26 9.96
CA ALA A 192 -14.05 -7.93 8.74
C ALA A 192 -12.53 -8.15 8.72
N ALA A 193 -11.74 -7.19 9.21
CA ALA A 193 -10.30 -7.31 9.37
C ALA A 193 -9.95 -8.43 10.36
N SER A 194 -10.71 -8.53 11.46
CA SER A 194 -10.57 -9.62 12.43
C SER A 194 -10.83 -10.99 11.80
N GLN A 195 -11.87 -11.13 10.96
CA GLN A 195 -12.13 -12.37 10.20
C GLN A 195 -10.93 -12.77 9.36
N ALA A 196 -10.38 -11.82 8.60
CA ALA A 196 -9.25 -12.06 7.70
C ALA A 196 -8.04 -12.63 8.45
N VAL A 197 -7.62 -11.98 9.53
CA VAL A 197 -6.41 -12.38 10.27
C VAL A 197 -6.61 -13.61 11.14
N LEU A 198 -7.85 -13.90 11.56
CA LEU A 198 -8.22 -15.16 12.20
C LEU A 198 -8.31 -16.33 11.20
N GLY A 199 -8.09 -16.08 9.92
CA GLY A 199 -7.99 -17.10 8.86
C GLY A 199 -9.29 -17.34 8.10
N ASP A 200 -10.38 -16.64 8.43
CA ASP A 200 -11.68 -16.73 7.76
C ASP A 200 -11.72 -15.75 6.56
N ILE A 201 -10.69 -15.83 5.69
CA ILE A 201 -10.39 -14.83 4.65
C ILE A 201 -11.53 -14.72 3.61
N ASP A 202 -12.08 -15.84 3.16
CA ASP A 202 -13.14 -15.82 2.15
C ASP A 202 -14.40 -15.12 2.70
N SER A 203 -14.74 -15.36 3.97
CA SER A 203 -15.83 -14.65 4.67
C SER A 203 -15.54 -13.17 4.90
N ALA A 204 -14.27 -12.79 5.13
CA ALA A 204 -13.87 -11.40 5.23
C ALA A 204 -14.05 -10.65 3.90
N LEU A 205 -13.71 -11.30 2.78
CA LEU A 205 -13.91 -10.75 1.43
C LEU A 205 -15.40 -10.60 1.09
N ASP A 206 -16.21 -11.61 1.40
CA ASP A 206 -17.67 -11.54 1.23
C ASP A 206 -18.26 -10.38 2.06
N SER A 207 -17.82 -10.26 3.32
CA SER A 207 -18.24 -9.18 4.21
C SER A 207 -17.89 -7.81 3.61
N ALA A 208 -16.67 -7.64 3.10
CA ALA A 208 -16.23 -6.41 2.45
C ALA A 208 -17.04 -6.05 1.18
N CYS A 209 -17.55 -7.04 0.46
CA CYS A 209 -18.39 -6.83 -0.73
C CYS A 209 -19.88 -6.56 -0.38
N SER A 210 -20.33 -7.02 0.79
CA SER A 210 -21.73 -6.92 1.21
C SER A 210 -22.11 -5.56 1.81
N VAL A 211 -21.14 -4.75 2.25
CA VAL A 211 -21.38 -3.45 2.86
C VAL A 211 -21.70 -2.41 1.79
N VAL A 212 -22.93 -1.87 1.82
CA VAL A 212 -23.45 -0.92 0.81
C VAL A 212 -23.16 0.55 1.18
N GLN A 213 -22.34 0.78 2.21
CA GLN A 213 -22.00 2.13 2.66
C GLN A 213 -21.04 2.81 1.67
N PRO A 214 -21.32 4.06 1.22
CA PRO A 214 -20.51 4.74 0.20
C PRO A 214 -19.04 4.97 0.59
N ASP A 215 -18.78 5.15 1.89
CA ASP A 215 -17.46 5.50 2.43
C ASP A 215 -16.74 4.30 3.08
N PHE A 216 -17.33 3.10 2.98
CA PHE A 216 -16.75 1.90 3.58
C PHE A 216 -15.40 1.57 2.94
N ARG A 217 -14.37 1.43 3.79
CA ARG A 217 -12.97 1.19 3.39
C ARG A 217 -12.74 -0.28 2.99
N ALA A 218 -13.50 -0.80 2.02
CA ALA A 218 -13.38 -2.17 1.53
C ALA A 218 -11.96 -2.53 1.05
N ASP A 219 -11.23 -1.54 0.51
CA ASP A 219 -9.87 -1.72 0.04
C ASP A 219 -8.88 -2.01 1.19
N ASN A 220 -9.13 -1.50 2.40
CA ASN A 220 -8.33 -1.86 3.58
C ASN A 220 -8.48 -3.36 3.90
N ILE A 221 -9.71 -3.88 3.83
CA ILE A 221 -9.97 -5.30 4.05
C ILE A 221 -9.29 -6.15 2.97
N ARG A 222 -9.39 -5.75 1.69
CA ARG A 222 -8.70 -6.45 0.59
C ARG A 222 -7.18 -6.44 0.76
N PHE A 223 -6.62 -5.34 1.23
CA PHE A 223 -5.20 -5.23 1.53
C PHE A 223 -4.77 -6.19 2.66
N ILE A 224 -5.51 -6.21 3.77
CA ILE A 224 -5.27 -7.14 4.89
C ILE A 224 -5.43 -8.60 4.44
N CYS A 225 -6.49 -8.92 3.69
CA CYS A 225 -6.70 -10.26 3.11
C CYS A 225 -5.53 -10.66 2.20
N THR A 226 -5.00 -9.75 1.38
CA THR A 226 -3.83 -10.03 0.53
C THR A 226 -2.61 -10.40 1.37
N ILE A 227 -2.32 -9.64 2.43
CA ILE A 227 -1.23 -9.95 3.37
C ILE A 227 -1.42 -11.35 3.96
N GLU A 228 -2.61 -11.65 4.47
CA GLU A 228 -2.92 -12.93 5.12
C GLU A 228 -2.88 -14.11 4.15
N LEU A 229 -3.30 -13.93 2.90
CA LEU A 229 -3.21 -14.97 1.86
C LEU A 229 -1.74 -15.29 1.56
N PHE A 230 -0.87 -14.29 1.42
CA PHE A 230 0.57 -14.53 1.23
C PHE A 230 1.22 -15.17 2.46
N ARG A 231 0.93 -14.66 3.67
CA ARG A 231 1.48 -15.17 4.94
C ARG A 231 1.09 -16.63 5.20
N ARG A 232 -0.09 -17.05 4.72
CA ARG A 232 -0.61 -18.42 4.83
C ARG A 232 -0.34 -19.28 3.59
N GLU A 233 0.52 -18.82 2.69
CA GLU A 233 0.93 -19.53 1.47
C GLU A 233 -0.23 -19.90 0.51
N ARG A 234 -1.34 -19.17 0.57
CA ARG A 234 -2.47 -19.28 -0.39
C ARG A 234 -2.14 -18.50 -1.67
N TRP A 235 -1.00 -18.79 -2.30
CA TRP A 235 -0.39 -18.02 -3.39
C TRP A 235 -1.35 -17.73 -4.55
N SER A 236 -2.09 -18.72 -5.02
CA SER A 236 -3.02 -18.55 -6.16
C SER A 236 -4.10 -17.50 -5.88
N ASP A 237 -4.66 -17.51 -4.68
CA ASP A 237 -5.69 -16.54 -4.29
C ASP A 237 -5.06 -15.18 -3.94
N ALA A 238 -3.88 -15.19 -3.31
CA ALA A 238 -3.12 -13.99 -3.02
C ALA A 238 -2.81 -13.19 -4.29
N HIS A 239 -2.32 -13.86 -5.35
CA HIS A 239 -2.01 -13.25 -6.63
C HIS A 239 -3.25 -12.64 -7.30
N LYS A 240 -4.38 -13.35 -7.32
CA LYS A 240 -5.64 -12.82 -7.88
C LYS A 240 -6.09 -11.54 -7.17
N LEU A 241 -6.00 -11.53 -5.84
CA LEU A 241 -6.42 -10.37 -5.05
C LEU A 241 -5.41 -9.23 -5.17
N PHE A 242 -4.11 -9.54 -5.19
CA PHE A 242 -3.03 -8.60 -5.40
C PHE A 242 -3.17 -7.87 -6.75
N ASP A 243 -3.44 -8.61 -7.83
CA ASP A 243 -3.68 -8.04 -9.17
C ASP A 243 -4.88 -7.09 -9.21
N ALA A 244 -5.86 -7.27 -8.32
CA ALA A 244 -7.03 -6.40 -8.25
C ALA A 244 -6.74 -5.05 -7.55
N ILE A 245 -5.74 -4.99 -6.67
CA ILE A 245 -5.41 -3.80 -5.87
C ILE A 245 -4.10 -3.11 -6.32
N TYR A 246 -3.19 -3.84 -6.98
CA TYR A 246 -1.93 -3.34 -7.49
C TYR A 246 -2.04 -2.98 -8.98
N PRO A 247 -1.34 -1.96 -9.51
CA PRO A 247 -0.46 -1.01 -8.82
C PRO A 247 -1.16 0.23 -8.25
N SER A 248 -2.44 0.42 -8.57
CA SER A 248 -3.16 1.68 -8.36
C SER A 248 -3.38 2.03 -6.89
N GLN A 249 -3.50 1.04 -6.01
CA GLN A 249 -3.83 1.25 -4.59
C GLN A 249 -2.63 1.03 -3.65
N ILE A 250 -1.56 0.37 -4.11
CA ILE A 250 -0.39 0.08 -3.27
C ILE A 250 0.70 1.14 -3.53
N GLY A 251 0.76 2.10 -2.63
CA GLY A 251 1.89 3.03 -2.54
C GLY A 251 3.14 2.39 -1.91
N PRO A 252 4.30 3.05 -1.97
CA PRO A 252 5.56 2.51 -1.44
C PRO A 252 5.52 2.08 0.04
N ASP A 253 4.76 2.80 0.88
CA ASP A 253 4.59 2.45 2.30
C ASP A 253 3.75 1.16 2.48
N ALA A 254 2.62 1.07 1.78
CA ALA A 254 1.78 -0.13 1.77
C ALA A 254 2.52 -1.35 1.22
N ALA A 255 3.38 -1.17 0.22
CA ALA A 255 4.23 -2.24 -0.30
C ALA A 255 5.22 -2.75 0.75
N ALA A 256 5.83 -1.87 1.55
CA ALA A 256 6.71 -2.24 2.64
C ALA A 256 5.95 -3.01 3.75
N GLN A 257 4.77 -2.54 4.13
CA GLN A 257 3.90 -3.22 5.10
C GLN A 257 3.48 -4.61 4.60
N MET A 258 3.14 -4.75 3.33
CA MET A 258 2.80 -6.05 2.74
C MET A 258 4.01 -7.00 2.71
N ALA A 259 5.18 -6.50 2.34
CA ALA A 259 6.43 -7.26 2.38
C ALA A 259 6.72 -7.80 3.79
N LEU A 260 6.54 -6.97 4.82
CA LEU A 260 6.69 -7.36 6.22
C LEU A 260 5.67 -8.44 6.63
N GLY A 261 4.38 -8.20 6.37
CA GLY A 261 3.31 -9.12 6.75
C GLY A 261 3.40 -10.49 6.10
N ALA A 262 3.68 -10.52 4.79
CA ALA A 262 3.91 -11.75 4.04
C ALA A 262 5.11 -12.55 4.57
N ASN A 263 6.07 -11.90 5.23
CA ASN A 263 7.25 -12.52 5.84
C ASN A 263 7.15 -12.64 7.36
N HIS A 264 5.93 -12.78 7.89
CA HIS A 264 5.67 -13.02 9.33
C HIS A 264 6.26 -11.94 10.26
N ARG A 265 6.30 -10.69 9.80
CA ARG A 265 6.60 -9.52 10.65
C ARG A 265 5.35 -8.68 10.82
N LEU A 266 5.20 -8.07 11.98
CA LEU A 266 4.09 -7.14 12.25
C LEU A 266 4.15 -6.00 11.22
N PRO A 267 3.14 -5.81 10.35
CA PRO A 267 3.22 -4.82 9.27
C PRO A 267 3.24 -3.37 9.77
N TRP A 268 2.42 -3.08 10.78
CA TRP A 268 2.33 -1.79 11.47
C TRP A 268 1.87 -2.02 12.92
N LEU A 269 2.12 -1.04 13.78
CA LEU A 269 1.65 -1.06 15.16
C LEU A 269 0.12 -1.04 15.19
N GLY A 270 -0.49 -1.98 15.92
CA GLY A 270 -1.94 -2.10 16.01
C GLY A 270 -2.58 -3.04 14.98
N TYR A 271 -1.79 -3.73 14.14
CA TYR A 271 -2.32 -4.69 13.17
C TYR A 271 -3.32 -5.69 13.81
N PRO A 272 -4.54 -5.87 13.24
CA PRO A 272 -4.95 -5.37 11.92
C PRO A 272 -5.65 -4.00 11.90
N PHE A 273 -5.75 -3.28 13.03
CA PHE A 273 -6.47 -2.02 13.14
C PHE A 273 -5.50 -0.84 13.08
N PRO A 274 -5.44 -0.06 11.99
CA PRO A 274 -4.50 1.06 11.86
C PRO A 274 -4.80 2.22 12.82
N ASP A 275 -6.01 2.28 13.38
CA ASP A 275 -6.51 3.38 14.20
C ASP A 275 -6.34 3.14 15.74
N TRP A 276 -5.71 2.03 16.16
CA TRP A 276 -5.56 1.61 17.57
C TRP A 276 -4.17 1.81 18.19
#